data_AF-A0A8J7UU49-F1
#
_entry.id   AF-A0A8J7UU49-F1
#
_cell.length_a   1.000
_cell.length_b   1.000
_cell.length_c   1.000
_cell.angle_alpha   90.00
_cell.angle_beta   90.00
_cell.angle_gamma   90.00
#
_symmetry.space_group_name_H-M   'P 1'
#
loop_
_entity.id
_entity.type
_entity.pdbx_description
1 polymer ?
#
loop_
_entity_poly.entity_id
_entity_poly.type
_entity_poly.pdbx_seq_one_letter_code
_entity_poly.pdbx_strand_id
1 'polypeptide(L)'
;MSSNDSKPASTDAPAGQAVPSGRTLSKSEMSEFLDNRASGVPDNPADQARLLLRHQRRNWPMLAKGAESLDSVQVREFAFDGFGMKVQFNPGRIVSSSAKVDKKSIKERKCFLCQKNLPPEQKGLMHGDYMILGNPFPIFNEHFTIPHIQHIPQLIKDAFDPMLRLTEALGDYYTLFYNGPRCGASAPDHLHFQGGEYGFMPIDSTWQELAAQHGRWVVDEDRFRMACVDDGLRRYLIMDSDDRKQLLTWFNRVYQAFDSVSRQAGSEALDDEEPMLNILTARENNRWRVIAFLRKKHRPGRYFAEGDEKMVFSPASVDFGGMCITPVERDFQRITADDLKSMFNEVSATPEVLDRVTENAVG
;
A
#
# COMPACT_ATOMS: atom_id res chain seq x y z
N MET A 1 -45.36 -14.27 -34.79
CA MET A 1 -45.97 -14.12 -33.44
C MET A 1 -45.71 -15.42 -32.72
N SER A 2 -44.60 -15.48 -31.98
CA SER A 2 -44.55 -15.41 -30.50
C SER A 2 -44.78 -16.81 -29.93
N SER A 3 -43.93 -17.42 -29.13
CA SER A 3 -43.04 -16.92 -28.09
C SER A 3 -42.07 -18.06 -27.71
N ASN A 4 -40.77 -17.79 -27.62
CA ASN A 4 -39.84 -18.68 -26.93
C ASN A 4 -39.26 -17.89 -25.76
N ASP A 5 -39.83 -18.11 -24.59
CA ASP A 5 -39.40 -17.52 -23.32
C ASP A 5 -38.03 -18.08 -22.95
N SER A 6 -37.00 -17.26 -23.11
CA SER A 6 -35.69 -17.49 -22.52
C SER A 6 -35.73 -17.03 -21.07
N LYS A 7 -35.72 -18.00 -20.14
CA LYS A 7 -35.47 -17.74 -18.73
C LYS A 7 -34.09 -17.08 -18.56
N PRO A 8 -33.96 -15.98 -17.80
CA PRO A 8 -32.66 -15.43 -17.48
C PRO A 8 -31.92 -16.40 -16.54
N ALA A 9 -30.64 -16.64 -16.84
CA ALA A 9 -29.74 -17.37 -15.97
C ALA A 9 -29.63 -16.63 -14.62
N SER A 10 -29.88 -17.35 -13.53
CA SER A 10 -29.67 -16.86 -12.18
C SER A 10 -28.18 -16.62 -11.95
N THR A 11 -27.80 -15.36 -11.77
CA THR A 11 -26.51 -14.98 -11.22
C THR A 11 -26.54 -15.24 -9.72
N ASP A 12 -26.23 -16.48 -9.32
CA ASP A 12 -25.94 -16.78 -7.93
C ASP A 12 -24.59 -16.14 -7.59
N ALA A 13 -24.63 -14.96 -6.96
CA ALA A 13 -23.49 -14.41 -6.25
C ALA A 13 -23.09 -15.42 -5.16
N PRO A 14 -21.78 -15.74 -4.98
CA PRO A 14 -21.38 -16.65 -3.92
C PRO A 14 -21.78 -16.04 -2.58
N ALA A 15 -22.51 -16.82 -1.79
CA ALA A 15 -22.93 -16.46 -0.44
C ALA A 15 -21.74 -15.94 0.35
N GLY A 16 -21.83 -14.68 0.81
CA GLY A 16 -20.83 -14.08 1.68
C GLY A 16 -20.59 -14.99 2.88
N GLN A 17 -19.35 -15.44 3.07
CA GLN A 17 -18.98 -16.18 4.27
C GLN A 17 -19.28 -15.28 5.48
N ALA A 18 -20.22 -15.72 6.31
CA ALA A 18 -20.54 -15.04 7.56
C ALA A 18 -19.24 -14.86 8.38
N VAL A 19 -19.00 -13.63 8.83
CA VAL A 19 -17.88 -13.29 9.71
C VAL A 19 -17.96 -14.20 10.95
N PRO A 20 -16.95 -15.04 11.25
CA PRO A 20 -16.96 -15.88 12.43
C PRO A 20 -17.12 -15.01 13.68
N SER A 21 -18.13 -15.32 14.49
CA SER A 21 -18.38 -14.62 15.76
C SER A 21 -17.11 -14.60 16.61
N GLY A 22 -16.63 -13.41 16.97
CA GLY A 22 -15.47 -13.20 17.86
C GLY A 22 -14.23 -12.57 17.22
N ARG A 23 -14.19 -12.41 15.88
CA ARG A 23 -13.06 -11.75 15.18
C ARG A 23 -13.21 -10.23 15.03
N THR A 24 -14.40 -9.70 15.27
CA THR A 24 -14.66 -8.25 15.23
C THR A 24 -14.63 -7.68 16.64
N LEU A 25 -13.96 -6.54 16.82
CA LEU A 25 -13.96 -5.80 18.07
C LEU A 25 -15.32 -5.14 18.31
N SER A 26 -15.92 -5.37 19.48
CA SER A 26 -17.23 -4.82 19.82
C SER A 26 -17.16 -3.37 20.34
N LYS A 27 -18.28 -2.64 20.29
CA LYS A 27 -18.38 -1.30 20.90
C LYS A 27 -18.16 -1.33 22.41
N SER A 28 -18.57 -2.38 23.12
CA SER A 28 -18.30 -2.53 24.56
C SER A 28 -16.81 -2.65 24.83
N GLU A 29 -16.08 -3.45 24.06
CA GLU A 29 -14.62 -3.58 24.23
C GLU A 29 -13.87 -2.29 23.88
N MET A 30 -14.33 -1.55 22.87
CA MET A 30 -13.75 -0.24 22.54
C MET A 30 -13.94 0.79 23.66
N SER A 31 -15.07 0.72 24.38
CA SER A 31 -15.40 1.69 25.43
C SER A 31 -14.40 1.70 26.59
N GLU A 32 -13.71 0.59 26.85
CA GLU A 32 -12.68 0.46 27.89
C GLU A 32 -11.39 1.24 27.57
N PHE A 33 -11.21 1.69 26.32
CA PHE A 33 -10.00 2.36 25.83
C PHE A 33 -10.25 3.83 25.43
N LEU A 34 -11.44 4.35 25.77
CA LEU A 34 -11.78 5.76 25.58
C LEU A 34 -11.01 6.64 26.56
N ASP A 35 -10.67 7.84 26.12
CA ASP A 35 -10.14 8.85 27.02
C ASP A 35 -11.24 9.27 28.01
N ASN A 36 -10.89 9.54 29.27
CA ASN A 36 -11.84 9.85 30.36
C ASN A 36 -12.79 11.04 30.08
N ARG A 37 -12.58 11.80 29.00
CA ARG A 37 -13.40 12.94 28.58
C ARG A 37 -14.36 12.62 27.42
N ALA A 38 -14.31 11.42 26.85
CA ALA A 38 -15.15 11.04 25.72
C ALA A 38 -16.57 10.67 26.20
N SER A 39 -17.59 11.12 25.46
CA SER A 39 -19.00 10.85 25.75
C SER A 39 -19.51 9.49 25.26
N GLY A 40 -18.65 8.70 24.60
CA GLY A 40 -18.97 7.38 24.03
C GLY A 40 -17.97 6.95 22.96
N VAL A 41 -18.16 5.76 22.40
CA VAL A 41 -17.34 5.26 21.29
C VAL A 41 -17.60 6.12 20.04
N PRO A 42 -16.57 6.71 19.42
CA PRO A 42 -16.73 7.51 18.21
C PRO A 42 -17.40 6.73 17.09
N ASP A 43 -18.24 7.40 16.29
CA ASP A 43 -18.89 6.77 15.15
C ASP A 43 -18.02 6.80 13.88
N ASN A 44 -16.98 7.63 13.83
CA ASN A 44 -16.10 7.68 12.67
C ASN A 44 -15.11 6.49 12.65
N PRO A 45 -14.85 5.87 11.49
CA PRO A 45 -13.98 4.68 11.42
C PRO A 45 -12.52 4.94 11.81
N ALA A 46 -11.99 6.14 11.59
CA ALA A 46 -10.62 6.49 11.94
C ALA A 46 -10.35 6.37 13.45
N ASP A 47 -11.19 6.99 14.27
CA ASP A 47 -11.06 6.92 15.73
C ASP A 47 -11.31 5.51 16.26
N GLN A 48 -12.24 4.75 15.65
CA GLN A 48 -12.42 3.35 15.98
C GLN A 48 -11.17 2.53 15.66
N ALA A 49 -10.50 2.76 14.53
CA ALA A 49 -9.24 2.10 14.18
C ALA A 49 -8.12 2.39 15.20
N ARG A 50 -8.07 3.61 15.74
CA ARG A 50 -7.16 3.95 16.84
C ARG A 50 -7.48 3.19 18.12
N LEU A 51 -8.76 3.10 18.49
CA LEU A 51 -9.20 2.30 19.63
C LEU A 51 -8.90 0.81 19.44
N LEU A 52 -9.05 0.29 18.21
CA LEU A 52 -8.64 -1.07 17.86
C LEU A 52 -7.15 -1.29 18.16
N LEU A 53 -6.27 -0.38 17.75
CA LEU A 53 -4.83 -0.50 18.03
C LEU A 53 -4.54 -0.42 19.53
N ARG A 54 -5.16 0.50 20.27
CA ARG A 54 -5.00 0.59 21.74
C ARG A 54 -5.41 -0.72 22.42
N HIS A 55 -6.57 -1.25 22.05
CA HIS A 55 -7.08 -2.52 22.55
C HIS A 55 -6.15 -3.68 22.20
N GLN A 56 -5.75 -3.79 20.94
CA GLN A 56 -4.92 -4.90 20.47
C GLN A 56 -3.49 -4.84 21.02
N ARG A 57 -2.89 -3.65 21.20
CA ARG A 57 -1.60 -3.52 21.88
C ARG A 57 -1.64 -4.00 23.33
N ARG A 58 -2.78 -3.83 24.02
CA ARG A 58 -2.93 -4.31 25.41
C ARG A 58 -3.21 -5.81 25.49
N ASN A 59 -3.96 -6.36 24.53
CA ASN A 59 -4.53 -7.70 24.62
C ASN A 59 -3.90 -8.74 23.67
N TRP A 60 -3.03 -8.32 22.75
CA TRP A 60 -2.36 -9.21 21.80
C TRP A 60 -0.83 -9.05 21.90
N PRO A 61 -0.14 -9.97 22.62
CA PRO A 61 1.29 -9.84 22.93
C PRO A 61 2.22 -9.69 21.70
N MET A 62 1.84 -10.28 20.56
CA MET A 62 2.64 -10.16 19.33
C MET A 62 2.66 -8.72 18.82
N LEU A 63 1.50 -8.04 18.79
CA LEU A 63 1.43 -6.63 18.39
C LEU A 63 2.09 -5.73 19.43
N ALA A 64 1.93 -6.01 20.72
CA ALA A 64 2.60 -5.28 21.80
C ALA A 64 4.12 -5.27 21.59
N LYS A 65 4.72 -6.46 21.44
CA LYS A 65 6.15 -6.63 21.18
C LYS A 65 6.60 -5.99 19.86
N GLY A 66 5.77 -6.06 18.83
CA GLY A 66 6.00 -5.38 17.56
C GLY A 66 6.09 -3.87 17.73
N ALA A 67 5.15 -3.27 18.47
CA ALA A 67 5.13 -1.84 18.76
C ALA A 67 6.33 -1.41 19.60
N GLU A 68 6.67 -2.14 20.68
CA GLU A 68 7.86 -1.90 21.50
C GLU A 68 9.17 -1.94 20.69
N SER A 69 9.24 -2.78 19.65
CA SER A 69 10.44 -2.85 18.81
C SER A 69 10.72 -1.55 18.04
N LEU A 70 9.72 -0.69 17.85
CA LEU A 70 9.90 0.61 17.21
C LEU A 70 10.81 1.53 18.02
N ASP A 71 10.90 1.37 19.33
CA ASP A 71 11.78 2.19 20.19
C ASP A 71 13.26 1.96 19.89
N SER A 72 13.60 0.84 19.23
CA SER A 72 14.97 0.47 18.87
C SER A 72 15.38 0.87 17.46
N VAL A 73 14.46 1.46 16.67
CA VAL A 73 14.75 1.79 15.26
C VAL A 73 15.72 2.96 15.17
N GLN A 74 16.66 2.85 14.25
CA GLN A 74 17.60 3.92 13.92
C GLN A 74 17.26 4.50 12.55
N VAL A 75 17.45 5.80 12.36
CA VAL A 75 17.16 6.47 11.11
C VAL A 75 18.37 7.26 10.62
N ARG A 76 18.67 7.12 9.33
CA ARG A 76 19.62 7.97 8.58
C ARG A 76 18.87 8.70 7.49
N GLU A 77 19.30 9.92 7.18
CA GLU A 77 18.70 10.74 6.12
C GLU A 77 19.70 10.97 4.99
N PHE A 78 19.20 10.93 3.76
CA PHE A 78 19.95 11.19 2.55
C PHE A 78 19.23 12.27 1.74
N ALA A 79 19.95 13.33 1.41
CA ALA A 79 19.43 14.39 0.56
C ALA A 79 19.61 14.02 -0.92
N PHE A 80 18.56 14.27 -1.70
CA PHE A 80 18.55 14.27 -3.14
C PHE A 80 18.13 15.66 -3.63
N ASP A 81 18.14 15.86 -4.94
CA ASP A 81 17.74 17.14 -5.52
C ASP A 81 16.27 17.43 -5.22
N GLY A 82 15.98 18.39 -4.34
CA GLY A 82 14.62 18.79 -3.98
C GLY A 82 13.87 17.88 -2.99
N PHE A 83 14.45 16.78 -2.49
CA PHE A 83 13.78 15.91 -1.51
C PHE A 83 14.75 15.09 -0.64
N GLY A 84 14.27 14.59 0.49
CA GLY A 84 15.00 13.69 1.38
C GLY A 84 14.44 12.27 1.36
N MET A 85 15.31 11.27 1.44
CA MET A 85 14.97 9.88 1.74
C MET A 85 15.47 9.53 3.14
N LYS A 86 14.66 8.82 3.89
CA LYS A 86 15.01 8.29 5.21
C LYS A 86 15.24 6.79 5.09
N VAL A 87 16.29 6.27 5.71
CA VAL A 87 16.53 4.83 5.84
C VAL A 87 16.36 4.45 7.30
N GLN A 88 15.46 3.50 7.57
CA GLN A 88 15.24 2.89 8.88
C GLN A 88 16.04 1.60 9.00
N PHE A 89 16.72 1.40 10.12
CA PHE A 89 17.05 0.07 10.61
C PHE A 89 15.92 -0.45 11.48
N ASN A 90 15.24 -1.50 11.04
CA ASN A 90 14.17 -2.15 11.79
C ASN A 90 14.30 -3.69 11.71
N PRO A 91 14.97 -4.33 12.69
CA PRO A 91 15.21 -5.77 12.67
C PRO A 91 13.91 -6.58 12.77
N GLY A 92 12.84 -6.01 13.32
CA GLY A 92 11.51 -6.64 13.40
C GLY A 92 10.91 -6.96 12.02
N ARG A 93 11.45 -6.39 10.94
CA ARG A 93 10.96 -6.59 9.58
C ARG A 93 11.64 -7.72 8.82
N ILE A 94 12.64 -8.40 9.39
CA ILE A 94 13.43 -9.44 8.69
C ILE A 94 12.55 -10.54 8.07
N VAL A 95 11.52 -11.00 8.79
CA VAL A 95 10.61 -12.05 8.30
C VAL A 95 9.83 -11.56 7.08
N SER A 96 9.30 -10.34 7.14
CA SER A 96 8.53 -9.75 6.03
C SER A 96 9.40 -9.44 4.80
N SER A 97 10.62 -8.95 5.01
CA SER A 97 11.51 -8.53 3.92
C SER A 97 12.17 -9.71 3.19
N SER A 98 12.36 -10.84 3.91
CA SER A 98 12.94 -12.08 3.38
C SER A 98 11.91 -13.16 3.02
N ALA A 99 10.62 -12.86 3.17
CA ALA A 99 9.55 -13.80 2.87
C ALA A 99 9.64 -14.32 1.43
N LYS A 100 9.57 -15.65 1.27
CA LYS A 100 9.47 -16.30 -0.03
C LYS A 100 8.05 -16.13 -0.57
N VAL A 101 7.95 -15.51 -1.74
CA VAL A 101 6.69 -15.23 -2.44
C VAL A 101 6.59 -15.98 -3.76
N ASP A 102 7.36 -17.06 -3.92
CA ASP A 102 7.22 -17.95 -5.06
C ASP A 102 5.95 -18.81 -4.94
N LYS A 103 5.40 -19.24 -6.09
CA LYS A 103 4.13 -19.99 -6.16
C LYS A 103 4.12 -21.24 -5.29
N LYS A 104 5.27 -21.91 -5.13
CA LYS A 104 5.38 -23.13 -4.31
C LYS A 104 5.26 -22.78 -2.83
N SER A 105 6.06 -21.84 -2.34
CA SER A 105 6.01 -21.38 -0.95
C SER A 105 4.62 -20.84 -0.56
N ILE A 106 3.95 -20.12 -1.48
CA ILE A 106 2.60 -19.60 -1.26
C ILE A 106 1.57 -20.71 -1.15
N LYS A 107 1.63 -21.72 -2.03
CA LYS A 107 0.69 -22.85 -2.01
C LYS A 107 0.81 -23.70 -0.75
N GLU A 108 2.01 -23.81 -0.19
CA GLU A 108 2.31 -24.64 0.98
C GLU A 108 1.96 -23.94 2.31
N ARG A 109 1.94 -22.60 2.36
CA ARG A 109 1.63 -21.85 3.59
C ARG A 109 0.12 -21.66 3.77
N LYS A 110 -0.33 -21.63 5.03
CA LYS A 110 -1.66 -21.09 5.36
C LYS A 110 -1.61 -19.57 5.21
N CYS A 111 -2.50 -18.99 4.40
CA CYS A 111 -2.60 -17.54 4.28
C CYS A 111 -2.96 -16.91 5.63
N PHE A 112 -2.07 -16.07 6.15
CA PHE A 112 -2.16 -15.43 7.46
C PHE A 112 -3.16 -14.26 7.51
N LEU A 113 -3.75 -13.88 6.37
CA LEU A 113 -4.79 -12.85 6.26
C LEU A 113 -6.20 -13.43 6.25
N CYS A 114 -6.34 -14.74 6.01
CA CYS A 114 -7.64 -15.41 6.10
C CYS A 114 -8.12 -15.42 7.55
N GLN A 115 -9.38 -15.04 7.79
CA GLN A 115 -9.95 -14.93 9.15
C GLN A 115 -9.78 -16.20 10.00
N LYS A 116 -9.91 -17.38 9.38
CA LYS A 116 -9.73 -18.68 10.04
C LYS A 116 -8.29 -18.97 10.51
N ASN A 117 -7.30 -18.27 9.93
CA ASN A 117 -5.88 -18.44 10.21
C ASN A 117 -5.28 -17.28 11.01
N LEU A 118 -6.05 -16.23 11.30
CA LEU A 118 -5.59 -15.12 12.16
C LEU A 118 -5.22 -15.67 13.55
N PRO A 119 -4.16 -15.15 14.20
CA PRO A 119 -3.88 -15.41 15.61
C PRO A 119 -5.15 -15.27 16.46
N PRO A 120 -5.45 -16.19 17.40
CA PRO A 120 -6.72 -16.19 18.14
C PRO A 120 -7.05 -14.85 18.82
N GLU A 121 -6.05 -14.13 19.31
CA GLU A 121 -6.16 -12.84 19.99
C GLU A 121 -6.41 -11.66 19.03
N GLN A 122 -6.07 -11.85 17.75
CA GLN A 122 -6.19 -10.79 16.75
C GLN A 122 -7.66 -10.56 16.40
N LYS A 123 -8.10 -9.32 16.63
CA LYS A 123 -9.42 -8.78 16.29
C LYS A 123 -9.27 -7.66 15.27
N GLY A 124 -10.36 -7.36 14.57
CA GLY A 124 -10.42 -6.28 13.60
C GLY A 124 -11.71 -5.48 13.65
N LEU A 125 -11.79 -4.48 12.77
CA LEU A 125 -13.00 -3.71 12.52
C LEU A 125 -13.46 -3.95 11.08
N MET A 126 -14.75 -4.15 10.90
CA MET A 126 -15.34 -4.35 9.57
C MET A 126 -15.58 -3.01 8.88
N HIS A 127 -15.18 -2.93 7.61
CA HIS A 127 -15.51 -1.81 6.74
C HIS A 127 -15.83 -2.33 5.32
N GLY A 128 -17.13 -2.51 5.04
CA GLY A 128 -17.57 -3.20 3.83
C GLY A 128 -17.00 -4.62 3.76
N ASP A 129 -16.39 -4.98 2.64
CA ASP A 129 -15.76 -6.29 2.40
C ASP A 129 -14.31 -6.37 2.92
N TYR A 130 -13.89 -5.43 3.77
CA TYR A 130 -12.54 -5.38 4.33
C TYR A 130 -12.57 -5.44 5.86
N MET A 131 -11.50 -5.97 6.44
CA MET A 131 -11.28 -5.99 7.88
C MET A 131 -10.02 -5.20 8.21
N ILE A 132 -10.14 -4.13 8.99
CA ILE A 132 -9.00 -3.35 9.49
C ILE A 132 -8.38 -4.11 10.66
N LEU A 133 -7.10 -4.44 10.57
CA LEU A 133 -6.33 -5.17 11.58
C LEU A 133 -5.09 -4.37 11.98
N GLY A 134 -4.64 -4.49 13.23
CA GLY A 134 -3.30 -4.03 13.62
C GLY A 134 -2.21 -4.88 12.97
N ASN A 135 -1.16 -4.27 12.42
CA ASN A 135 -0.03 -4.98 11.83
C ASN A 135 0.97 -5.41 12.93
N PRO A 136 1.20 -6.72 13.16
CA PRO A 136 2.08 -7.21 14.23
C PRO A 136 3.57 -6.93 14.01
N PHE A 137 3.97 -6.53 12.81
CA PHE A 137 5.36 -6.18 12.49
C PHE A 137 5.41 -4.72 12.02
N PRO A 138 5.14 -3.75 12.90
CA PRO A 138 4.92 -2.38 12.50
C PRO A 138 6.19 -1.67 11.98
N ILE A 139 5.99 -0.56 11.30
CA ILE A 139 7.03 0.41 10.89
C ILE A 139 6.59 1.83 11.28
N PHE A 140 5.28 2.06 11.14
CA PHE A 140 4.45 3.11 11.72
C PHE A 140 4.11 2.80 13.17
N ASN A 141 3.87 3.78 14.03
CA ASN A 141 3.33 3.45 15.36
C ASN A 141 1.93 2.85 15.17
N GLU A 142 1.06 3.56 14.47
CA GLU A 142 -0.28 3.14 14.09
C GLU A 142 -0.28 2.47 12.70
N HIS A 143 0.17 1.22 12.65
CA HIS A 143 0.23 0.43 11.41
C HIS A 143 -0.97 -0.53 11.30
N PHE A 144 -1.69 -0.45 10.17
CA PHE A 144 -2.77 -1.36 9.81
C PHE A 144 -2.42 -2.29 8.65
N THR A 145 -2.97 -3.50 8.70
CA THR A 145 -3.14 -4.39 7.56
C THR A 145 -4.64 -4.54 7.32
N ILE A 146 -5.10 -4.31 6.10
CA ILE A 146 -6.53 -4.22 5.76
C ILE A 146 -6.85 -5.23 4.65
N PRO A 147 -6.94 -6.54 4.98
CA PRO A 147 -7.29 -7.56 4.01
C PRO A 147 -8.77 -7.51 3.62
N HIS A 148 -9.04 -7.92 2.38
CA HIS A 148 -10.37 -8.30 1.93
C HIS A 148 -10.84 -9.54 2.72
N ILE A 149 -12.13 -9.66 3.02
CA ILE A 149 -12.63 -10.77 3.84
C ILE A 149 -12.57 -12.12 3.13
N GLN A 150 -12.69 -12.12 1.80
CA GLN A 150 -12.48 -13.29 0.96
C GLN A 150 -11.03 -13.37 0.50
N HIS A 151 -10.50 -14.59 0.38
CA HIS A 151 -9.20 -14.85 -0.21
C HIS A 151 -9.30 -14.72 -1.73
N ILE A 152 -9.02 -13.51 -2.23
CA ILE A 152 -8.98 -13.19 -3.66
C ILE A 152 -7.60 -12.66 -4.04
N PRO A 153 -7.13 -12.81 -5.30
CA PRO A 153 -5.80 -12.35 -5.71
C PRO A 153 -5.53 -10.88 -5.39
N GLN A 154 -4.26 -10.54 -5.11
CA GLN A 154 -3.81 -9.16 -4.88
C GLN A 154 -3.79 -8.38 -6.20
N LEU A 155 -4.93 -7.82 -6.59
CA LEU A 155 -5.10 -7.05 -7.82
C LEU A 155 -5.86 -5.74 -7.55
N ILE A 156 -5.37 -4.62 -8.09
CA ILE A 156 -5.91 -3.28 -7.80
C ILE A 156 -7.11 -2.90 -8.67
N LYS A 157 -7.24 -3.46 -9.87
CA LYS A 157 -8.18 -2.99 -10.90
C LYS A 157 -9.60 -2.78 -10.36
N ASP A 158 -10.14 -3.78 -9.67
CA ASP A 158 -11.49 -3.72 -9.07
C ASP A 158 -11.47 -3.25 -7.60
N ALA A 159 -10.28 -3.11 -7.02
CA ALA A 159 -10.05 -2.75 -5.63
C ALA A 159 -9.73 -1.25 -5.42
N PHE A 160 -9.52 -0.49 -6.49
CA PHE A 160 -9.19 0.94 -6.38
C PHE A 160 -10.32 1.79 -5.80
N ASP A 161 -11.60 1.57 -6.19
CA ASP A 161 -12.73 2.28 -5.54
C ASP A 161 -12.82 1.96 -4.03
N PRO A 162 -12.76 0.67 -3.61
CA PRO A 162 -12.63 0.35 -2.20
C PRO A 162 -11.46 1.04 -1.48
N MET A 163 -10.28 1.13 -2.11
CA MET A 163 -9.12 1.84 -1.53
C MET A 163 -9.44 3.31 -1.26
N LEU A 164 -10.09 4.01 -2.19
CA LEU A 164 -10.49 5.42 -2.01
C LEU A 164 -11.54 5.60 -0.90
N ARG A 165 -12.49 4.67 -0.79
CA ARG A 165 -13.50 4.68 0.30
C ARG A 165 -12.87 4.42 1.66
N LEU A 166 -11.93 3.47 1.75
CA LEU A 166 -11.17 3.22 2.98
C LEU A 166 -10.31 4.42 3.35
N THR A 167 -9.70 5.10 2.38
CA THR A 167 -8.94 6.34 2.60
C THR A 167 -9.84 7.44 3.16
N GLU A 168 -11.05 7.61 2.62
CA GLU A 168 -12.05 8.55 3.16
C GLU A 168 -12.48 8.17 4.59
N ALA A 169 -12.72 6.88 4.84
CA ALA A 169 -13.17 6.38 6.14
C ALA A 169 -12.13 6.54 7.25
N LEU A 170 -10.84 6.35 6.92
CA LEU A 170 -9.72 6.48 7.84
C LEU A 170 -9.24 7.93 8.00
N GLY A 171 -9.79 8.85 7.21
CA GLY A 171 -9.61 10.29 7.38
C GLY A 171 -8.20 10.79 7.05
N ASP A 172 -7.89 11.97 7.54
CA ASP A 172 -6.63 12.70 7.32
C ASP A 172 -5.46 12.22 8.20
N TYR A 173 -5.72 11.29 9.13
CA TYR A 173 -4.70 10.72 10.00
C TYR A 173 -3.75 9.76 9.28
N TYR A 174 -4.17 9.17 8.15
CA TYR A 174 -3.47 8.03 7.57
C TYR A 174 -3.27 8.15 6.06
N THR A 175 -2.12 7.64 5.62
CA THR A 175 -1.88 7.28 4.22
C THR A 175 -2.11 5.78 4.07
N LEU A 176 -3.01 5.39 3.17
CA LEU A 176 -3.16 4.01 2.74
C LEU A 176 -2.20 3.69 1.61
N PHE A 177 -1.80 2.43 1.54
CA PHE A 177 -0.89 1.96 0.52
C PHE A 177 -1.20 0.56 0.02
N TYR A 178 -0.95 0.38 -1.27
CA TYR A 178 -1.13 -0.87 -1.99
C TYR A 178 0.19 -1.27 -2.65
N ASN A 179 0.61 -2.50 -2.39
CA ASN A 179 1.72 -3.13 -3.08
C ASN A 179 1.16 -4.13 -4.08
N GLY A 180 1.50 -3.99 -5.36
CA GLY A 180 1.19 -5.03 -6.36
C GLY A 180 1.81 -6.38 -5.99
N PRO A 181 1.34 -7.49 -6.59
CA PRO A 181 1.70 -8.86 -6.19
C PRO A 181 3.23 -9.12 -6.27
N ARG A 182 3.91 -8.46 -7.21
CA ARG A 182 5.38 -8.47 -7.34
C ARG A 182 6.02 -7.12 -7.03
N CYS A 183 5.40 -6.34 -6.15
CA CYS A 183 5.84 -4.99 -5.78
C CYS A 183 5.87 -4.81 -4.25
N GLY A 184 6.22 -5.88 -3.53
CA GLY A 184 6.34 -5.87 -2.06
C GLY A 184 5.10 -6.31 -1.30
N ALA A 185 4.13 -6.96 -1.96
CA ALA A 185 3.02 -7.62 -1.27
C ALA A 185 3.53 -8.81 -0.43
N SER A 186 3.17 -8.87 0.85
CA SER A 186 3.50 -10.01 1.72
C SER A 186 2.60 -11.22 1.50
N ALA A 187 1.42 -10.99 0.91
CA ALA A 187 0.47 -12.00 0.50
C ALA A 187 -0.07 -11.68 -0.90
N PRO A 188 0.67 -12.02 -1.96
CA PRO A 188 0.22 -11.75 -3.33
C PRO A 188 -1.01 -12.58 -3.72
N ASP A 189 -1.35 -13.62 -2.94
CA ASP A 189 -2.52 -14.46 -3.09
C ASP A 189 -3.80 -13.90 -2.42
N HIS A 190 -3.69 -12.87 -1.58
CA HIS A 190 -4.82 -12.33 -0.83
C HIS A 190 -4.82 -10.80 -0.83
N LEU A 191 -5.80 -10.20 -1.50
CA LEU A 191 -6.03 -8.76 -1.58
C LEU A 191 -6.01 -8.10 -0.20
N HIS A 192 -5.11 -7.14 -0.04
CA HIS A 192 -5.00 -6.30 1.14
C HIS A 192 -4.40 -4.94 0.81
N PHE A 193 -4.82 -3.96 1.60
CA PHE A 193 -4.13 -2.69 1.75
C PHE A 193 -3.38 -2.66 3.07
N GLN A 194 -2.55 -1.66 3.25
CA GLN A 194 -1.97 -1.31 4.54
C GLN A 194 -2.14 0.19 4.77
N GLY A 195 -2.01 0.63 6.02
CA GLY A 195 -2.14 2.03 6.40
C GLY A 195 -1.18 2.40 7.50
N GLY A 196 -0.72 3.65 7.48
CA GLY A 196 0.19 4.21 8.48
C GLY A 196 -0.05 5.71 8.63
N GLU A 197 0.52 6.34 9.66
CA GLU A 197 0.27 7.76 9.92
C GLU A 197 0.69 8.63 8.73
N TYR A 198 -0.18 9.57 8.38
CA TYR A 198 0.12 10.63 7.43
C TYR A 198 1.28 11.49 7.95
N GLY A 199 2.22 11.83 7.07
CA GLY A 199 3.39 12.64 7.40
C GLY A 199 4.59 11.81 7.88
N PHE A 200 4.43 10.49 8.06
CA PHE A 200 5.57 9.61 8.32
C PHE A 200 6.46 9.44 7.09
N MET A 201 5.85 9.37 5.89
CA MET A 201 6.58 9.31 4.63
C MET A 201 6.89 10.73 4.14
N PRO A 202 8.14 11.06 3.77
CA PRO A 202 8.48 12.40 3.26
C PRO A 202 7.54 12.91 2.16
N ILE A 203 7.15 12.04 1.21
CA ILE A 203 6.27 12.41 0.09
C ILE A 203 4.88 12.88 0.54
N ASP A 204 4.43 12.52 1.74
CA ASP A 204 3.15 13.01 2.28
C ASP A 204 3.16 14.55 2.29
N SER A 205 4.29 15.17 2.61
CA SER A 205 4.43 16.64 2.67
C SER A 205 5.08 17.28 1.43
N THR A 206 5.90 16.57 0.66
CA THR A 206 6.72 17.19 -0.40
C THR A 206 6.20 16.96 -1.84
N TRP A 207 5.06 16.29 -2.01
CA TRP A 207 4.56 15.91 -3.34
C TRP A 207 4.31 17.09 -4.29
N GLN A 208 3.86 18.25 -3.78
CA GLN A 208 3.64 19.45 -4.60
C GLN A 208 4.95 20.03 -5.12
N GLU A 209 5.95 20.11 -4.25
CA GLU A 209 7.29 20.59 -4.59
C GLU A 209 7.96 19.67 -5.60
N LEU A 210 7.84 18.35 -5.40
CA LEU A 210 8.32 17.34 -6.35
C LEU A 210 7.62 17.47 -7.71
N ALA A 211 6.31 17.66 -7.74
CA ALA A 211 5.57 17.89 -8.98
C ALA A 211 6.01 19.17 -9.71
N ALA A 212 6.32 20.23 -8.96
CA ALA A 212 6.75 21.51 -9.52
C ALA A 212 8.21 21.51 -10.00
N GLN A 213 9.10 20.80 -9.31
CA GLN A 213 10.54 20.77 -9.63
C GLN A 213 10.91 19.70 -10.64
N HIS A 214 10.30 18.52 -10.53
CA HIS A 214 10.68 17.30 -11.26
C HIS A 214 9.56 16.74 -12.13
N GLY A 215 8.46 17.48 -12.27
CA GLY A 215 7.27 17.01 -12.95
C GLY A 215 6.65 18.04 -13.87
N ARG A 216 5.52 17.63 -14.45
CA ARG A 216 4.63 18.48 -15.25
C ARG A 216 3.18 18.12 -14.96
N TRP A 217 2.36 19.13 -14.74
CA TRP A 217 0.90 18.98 -14.71
C TRP A 217 0.40 18.76 -16.13
N VAL A 218 -0.19 17.59 -16.37
CA VAL A 218 -0.70 17.17 -17.68
C VAL A 218 -2.21 17.29 -17.80
N VAL A 219 -2.88 17.36 -16.66
CA VAL A 219 -4.30 17.73 -16.52
C VAL A 219 -4.37 18.70 -15.36
N ASP A 220 -4.99 19.87 -15.57
CA ASP A 220 -5.16 20.89 -14.54
C ASP A 220 -6.57 21.49 -14.66
N GLU A 221 -7.54 20.76 -14.12
CA GLU A 221 -8.95 21.16 -14.06
C GLU A 221 -9.32 21.48 -12.61
N ASP A 222 -10.35 22.31 -12.41
CA ASP A 222 -10.79 22.79 -11.09
C ASP A 222 -10.94 21.66 -10.03
N ARG A 223 -11.54 20.54 -10.46
CA ARG A 223 -11.86 19.42 -9.56
C ARG A 223 -10.91 18.24 -9.69
N PHE A 224 -10.01 18.22 -10.67
CA PHE A 224 -9.07 17.13 -10.90
C PHE A 224 -7.78 17.63 -11.52
N ARG A 225 -6.66 17.22 -10.95
CA ARG A 225 -5.33 17.50 -11.48
C ARG A 225 -4.51 16.23 -11.55
N MET A 226 -3.70 16.10 -12.58
CA MET A 226 -2.76 15.00 -12.74
C MET A 226 -1.39 15.51 -13.16
N ALA A 227 -0.34 15.05 -12.49
CA ALA A 227 1.05 15.32 -12.86
C ALA A 227 1.80 14.01 -13.09
N CYS A 228 2.73 14.00 -14.05
CA CYS A 228 3.77 12.98 -14.13
C CYS A 228 5.08 13.55 -13.55
N VAL A 229 5.81 12.72 -12.80
CA VAL A 229 7.04 13.13 -12.10
C VAL A 229 8.15 12.11 -12.35
N ASP A 230 9.33 12.59 -12.72
CA ASP A 230 10.59 11.84 -12.71
C ASP A 230 11.62 12.63 -11.91
N ASP A 231 11.87 12.20 -10.67
CA ASP A 231 12.81 12.85 -9.76
C ASP A 231 14.23 12.23 -9.81
N GLY A 232 14.52 11.48 -10.87
CA GLY A 232 15.78 10.78 -11.07
C GLY A 232 15.90 9.47 -10.29
N LEU A 233 14.97 9.16 -9.38
CA LEU A 233 14.87 7.88 -8.65
C LEU A 233 13.56 7.16 -8.97
N ARG A 234 12.45 7.89 -8.89
CA ARG A 234 11.06 7.41 -8.93
C ARG A 234 10.36 7.98 -10.15
N ARG A 235 9.56 7.15 -10.84
CA ARG A 235 8.69 7.57 -11.95
C ARG A 235 7.26 7.28 -11.57
N TYR A 236 6.44 8.32 -11.47
CA TYR A 236 5.11 8.19 -10.90
C TYR A 236 4.15 9.25 -11.40
N LEU A 237 2.87 8.98 -11.18
CA LEU A 237 1.77 9.88 -11.44
C LEU A 237 1.15 10.31 -10.13
N ILE A 238 0.84 11.60 -10.01
CA ILE A 238 0.04 12.17 -8.92
C ILE A 238 -1.32 12.49 -9.49
N MET A 239 -2.40 12.07 -8.83
CA MET A 239 -3.78 12.47 -9.12
C MET A 239 -4.38 13.09 -7.86
N ASP A 240 -4.89 14.32 -7.98
CA ASP A 240 -5.46 15.10 -6.88
C ASP A 240 -6.88 15.55 -7.26
N SER A 241 -7.87 15.20 -6.44
CA SER A 241 -9.27 15.50 -6.74
C SER A 241 -10.17 15.43 -5.51
N ASP A 242 -11.23 16.24 -5.51
CA ASP A 242 -12.37 16.09 -4.58
C ASP A 242 -13.50 15.22 -5.14
N ASP A 243 -13.30 14.59 -6.30
CA ASP A 243 -14.29 13.77 -6.99
C ASP A 243 -13.78 12.34 -7.19
N ARG A 244 -14.26 11.43 -6.34
CA ARG A 244 -13.96 10.00 -6.42
C ARG A 244 -14.25 9.40 -7.81
N LYS A 245 -15.27 9.86 -8.53
CA LYS A 245 -15.61 9.33 -9.87
C LYS A 245 -14.59 9.76 -10.92
N GLN A 246 -14.05 10.97 -10.79
CA GLN A 246 -12.98 11.44 -11.67
C GLN A 246 -11.69 10.66 -11.42
N LEU A 247 -11.33 10.44 -10.15
CA LEU A 247 -10.18 9.58 -9.79
C LEU A 247 -10.31 8.18 -10.38
N LEU A 248 -11.49 7.56 -10.28
CA LEU A 248 -11.73 6.25 -10.89
C LEU A 248 -11.54 6.26 -12.41
N THR A 249 -12.07 7.29 -13.07
CA THR A 249 -11.98 7.42 -14.52
C THR A 249 -10.52 7.58 -14.96
N TRP A 250 -9.78 8.48 -14.33
CA TRP A 250 -8.39 8.76 -14.66
C TRP A 250 -7.45 7.63 -14.26
N PHE A 251 -7.64 7.02 -13.09
CA PHE A 251 -6.88 5.84 -12.69
C PHE A 251 -7.09 4.70 -13.68
N ASN A 252 -8.31 4.44 -14.15
CA ASN A 252 -8.56 3.40 -15.16
C ASN A 252 -7.84 3.69 -16.48
N ARG A 253 -7.78 4.96 -16.92
CA ARG A 253 -7.01 5.35 -18.11
C ARG A 253 -5.52 5.10 -17.91
N VAL A 254 -4.96 5.56 -16.78
CA VAL A 254 -3.56 5.33 -16.41
C VAL A 254 -3.24 3.84 -16.33
N TYR A 255 -4.09 3.05 -15.68
CA TYR A 255 -3.92 1.61 -15.54
C TYR A 255 -3.90 0.91 -16.91
N GLN A 256 -4.86 1.23 -17.79
CA GLN A 256 -4.92 0.66 -19.14
C GLN A 256 -3.71 1.05 -20.00
N ALA A 257 -3.32 2.33 -19.94
CA ALA A 257 -2.12 2.83 -20.61
C ALA A 257 -0.87 2.10 -20.12
N PHE A 258 -0.73 1.95 -18.80
CA PHE A 258 0.43 1.31 -18.18
C PHE A 258 0.50 -0.20 -18.47
N ASP A 259 -0.62 -0.91 -18.39
CA ASP A 259 -0.69 -2.33 -18.78
C ASP A 259 -0.27 -2.51 -20.25
N SER A 260 -0.80 -1.68 -21.16
CA SER A 260 -0.49 -1.76 -22.60
C SER A 260 0.99 -1.45 -22.88
N VAL A 261 1.54 -0.37 -22.33
CA VAL A 261 2.94 0.03 -22.52
C VAL A 261 3.89 -1.02 -21.93
N SER A 262 3.58 -1.56 -20.75
CA SER A 262 4.41 -2.57 -20.08
C SER A 262 4.48 -3.88 -20.87
N ARG A 263 3.36 -4.31 -21.46
CA ARG A 263 3.31 -5.49 -22.34
C ARG A 263 4.14 -5.29 -23.59
N GLN A 264 4.10 -4.11 -24.20
CA GLN A 264 4.87 -3.79 -25.41
C GLN A 264 6.37 -3.67 -25.14
N ALA A 265 6.76 -3.18 -23.97
CA ALA A 265 8.16 -3.02 -23.58
C ALA A 265 8.87 -4.36 -23.30
N GLY A 266 8.16 -5.50 -23.35
CA GLY A 266 8.73 -6.82 -23.12
C GLY A 266 9.36 -6.98 -21.73
N SER A 267 8.89 -6.19 -20.75
CA SER A 267 9.56 -6.09 -19.45
C SER A 267 9.50 -7.42 -18.70
N GLU A 268 10.53 -7.70 -17.89
CA GLU A 268 10.48 -8.70 -16.80
C GLU A 268 9.33 -8.42 -15.79
N ALA A 269 8.65 -7.28 -15.95
CA ALA A 269 7.55 -6.78 -15.14
C ALA A 269 6.17 -7.40 -15.47
N LEU A 270 6.10 -8.44 -16.30
CA LEU A 270 4.90 -9.25 -16.41
C LEU A 270 4.81 -10.21 -15.21
N ASP A 271 4.00 -9.84 -14.23
CA ASP A 271 3.06 -10.84 -13.73
C ASP A 271 1.92 -10.89 -14.76
N ASP A 272 1.44 -12.08 -15.13
CA ASP A 272 0.40 -12.19 -16.18
C ASP A 272 -0.90 -11.44 -15.82
N GLU A 273 -1.04 -10.99 -14.57
CA GLU A 273 -2.27 -10.50 -13.95
C GLU A 273 -2.39 -8.96 -13.89
N GLU A 274 -1.30 -8.22 -13.60
CA GLU A 274 -1.32 -6.75 -13.36
C GLU A 274 0.06 -6.11 -13.68
N PRO A 275 0.11 -4.90 -14.26
CA PRO A 275 1.38 -4.17 -14.42
C PRO A 275 2.00 -3.85 -13.05
N MET A 276 3.33 -3.90 -12.92
CA MET A 276 3.98 -3.68 -11.62
C MET A 276 3.81 -2.22 -11.12
N LEU A 277 2.99 -2.01 -10.09
CA LEU A 277 2.81 -0.71 -9.44
C LEU A 277 2.76 -0.76 -7.90
N ASN A 278 3.05 0.40 -7.32
CA ASN A 278 2.82 0.73 -5.91
C ASN A 278 1.91 1.97 -5.86
N ILE A 279 0.97 2.02 -4.92
CA ILE A 279 0.06 3.17 -4.77
C ILE A 279 0.06 3.67 -3.34
N LEU A 280 0.08 4.99 -3.18
CA LEU A 280 -0.25 5.69 -1.94
C LEU A 280 -1.55 6.49 -2.14
N THR A 281 -2.46 6.44 -1.17
CA THR A 281 -3.65 7.29 -1.13
C THR A 281 -3.78 7.96 0.23
N ALA A 282 -3.95 9.28 0.22
CA ALA A 282 -4.21 10.07 1.42
C ALA A 282 -5.37 11.01 1.13
N ARG A 283 -6.00 11.52 2.19
CA ARG A 283 -7.05 12.53 2.07
C ARG A 283 -6.74 13.70 2.98
N GLU A 284 -6.71 14.91 2.41
CA GLU A 284 -6.47 16.14 3.14
C GLU A 284 -7.40 17.21 2.56
N ASN A 285 -8.00 18.07 3.41
CA ASN A 285 -8.87 19.17 2.96
C ASN A 285 -9.99 18.73 1.99
N ASN A 286 -10.62 17.57 2.25
CA ASN A 286 -11.65 16.95 1.40
C ASN A 286 -11.20 16.56 -0.03
N ARG A 287 -9.90 16.52 -0.29
CA ARG A 287 -9.33 16.03 -1.55
C ARG A 287 -8.58 14.73 -1.31
N TRP A 288 -8.78 13.77 -2.19
CA TRP A 288 -7.91 12.61 -2.27
C TRP A 288 -6.68 12.97 -3.08
N ARG A 289 -5.55 12.49 -2.61
CA ARG A 289 -4.30 12.45 -3.37
C ARG A 289 -3.90 11.00 -3.55
N VAL A 290 -3.70 10.61 -4.80
CA VAL A 290 -3.27 9.29 -5.24
C VAL A 290 -1.90 9.44 -5.88
N ILE A 291 -0.91 8.69 -5.41
CA ILE A 291 0.41 8.61 -6.02
C ILE A 291 0.61 7.18 -6.53
N ALA A 292 0.72 7.01 -7.84
CA ALA A 292 0.93 5.72 -8.49
C ALA A 292 2.37 5.62 -9.02
N PHE A 293 3.20 4.82 -8.35
CA PHE A 293 4.58 4.56 -8.76
C PHE A 293 4.62 3.44 -9.80
N LEU A 294 5.14 3.75 -10.98
CA LEU A 294 5.26 2.83 -12.09
C LEU A 294 6.57 2.05 -11.96
N ARG A 295 6.51 0.72 -12.10
CA ARG A 295 7.68 -0.14 -11.91
C ARG A 295 7.91 -1.07 -13.10
N LYS A 296 9.18 -1.42 -13.31
CA LYS A 296 9.63 -2.37 -14.35
C LYS A 296 10.24 -3.65 -13.79
N LYS A 297 10.46 -3.73 -12.48
CA LYS A 297 11.12 -4.88 -11.84
C LYS A 297 10.69 -5.06 -10.39
N HIS A 298 10.54 -6.32 -9.97
CA HIS A 298 10.15 -6.67 -8.61
C HIS A 298 11.20 -6.29 -7.56
N ARG A 299 12.47 -6.64 -7.78
CA ARG A 299 13.55 -6.39 -6.81
C ARG A 299 14.83 -5.91 -7.51
N PRO A 300 15.62 -5.04 -6.85
CA PRO A 300 16.93 -4.65 -7.37
C PRO A 300 17.88 -5.86 -7.38
N GLY A 301 18.90 -5.83 -8.25
CA GLY A 301 19.88 -6.90 -8.40
C GLY A 301 20.60 -7.24 -7.10
N ARG A 302 20.92 -6.24 -6.28
CA ARG A 302 21.56 -6.41 -4.96
C ARG A 302 20.76 -7.25 -3.97
N TYR A 303 19.45 -7.40 -4.15
CA TYR A 303 18.64 -8.31 -3.33
C TYR A 303 19.04 -9.79 -3.54
N PHE A 304 19.43 -10.13 -4.78
CA PHE A 304 19.81 -11.48 -5.18
C PHE A 304 21.32 -11.72 -5.18
N ALA A 305 22.12 -10.66 -4.96
CA ALA A 305 23.57 -10.79 -4.88
C ALA A 305 24.00 -11.68 -3.70
N GLU A 306 25.25 -12.14 -3.75
CA GLU A 306 25.88 -12.93 -2.71
C GLU A 306 27.01 -12.13 -2.03
N GLY A 307 27.44 -12.58 -0.85
CA GLY A 307 28.54 -11.96 -0.12
C GLY A 307 28.26 -10.50 0.28
N ASP A 308 29.25 -9.64 0.05
CA ASP A 308 29.23 -8.25 0.49
C ASP A 308 28.36 -7.33 -0.36
N GLU A 309 28.01 -7.73 -1.59
CA GLU A 309 27.12 -6.97 -2.48
C GLU A 309 25.64 -7.15 -2.14
N LYS A 310 25.31 -8.19 -1.34
CA LYS A 310 23.93 -8.49 -0.96
C LYS A 310 23.36 -7.43 -0.03
N MET A 311 22.20 -6.88 -0.39
CA MET A 311 21.39 -6.02 0.48
C MET A 311 19.96 -6.57 0.59
N VAL A 312 19.48 -6.83 1.81
CA VAL A 312 18.10 -7.28 2.08
C VAL A 312 17.15 -6.07 2.04
N PHE A 313 17.05 -5.46 0.87
CA PHE A 313 16.21 -4.30 0.61
C PHE A 313 15.48 -4.47 -0.71
N SER A 314 14.16 -4.29 -0.67
CA SER A 314 13.28 -4.45 -1.83
C SER A 314 12.21 -3.37 -1.76
N PRO A 315 12.38 -2.24 -2.46
CA PRO A 315 11.46 -1.12 -2.40
C PRO A 315 10.00 -1.53 -2.66
N ALA A 316 9.11 -1.02 -1.83
CA ALA A 316 7.66 -1.07 -1.92
C ALA A 316 7.07 0.32 -1.65
N SER A 317 5.75 0.44 -1.47
CA SER A 317 5.07 1.77 -1.43
C SER A 317 5.65 2.74 -0.38
N VAL A 318 6.00 2.24 0.81
CA VAL A 318 6.54 3.09 1.89
C VAL A 318 7.96 3.57 1.58
N ASP A 319 8.77 2.71 0.96
CA ASP A 319 10.11 3.07 0.49
C ASP A 319 10.04 4.10 -0.64
N PHE A 320 9.12 3.92 -1.59
CA PHE A 320 8.82 4.91 -2.64
C PHE A 320 8.27 6.22 -2.07
N GLY A 321 7.54 6.16 -0.95
CA GLY A 321 7.11 7.32 -0.17
C GLY A 321 8.25 8.05 0.54
N GLY A 322 9.43 7.44 0.60
CA GLY A 322 10.67 8.02 1.10
C GLY A 322 11.12 7.53 2.46
N MET A 323 10.49 6.48 2.98
CA MET A 323 10.93 5.79 4.18
C MET A 323 11.40 4.37 3.83
N CYS A 324 12.68 4.24 3.51
CA CYS A 324 13.33 2.99 3.14
C CYS A 324 13.55 2.09 4.38
N ILE A 325 12.94 0.91 4.44
CA ILE A 325 13.01 0.03 5.60
C ILE A 325 14.02 -1.10 5.40
N THR A 326 15.08 -1.12 6.20
CA THR A 326 16.14 -2.14 6.14
C THR A 326 16.14 -3.00 7.42
N PRO A 327 16.10 -4.35 7.32
CA PRO A 327 16.05 -5.22 8.49
C PRO A 327 17.42 -5.70 8.96
N VAL A 328 18.50 -5.40 8.22
CA VAL A 328 19.85 -5.88 8.50
C VAL A 328 20.74 -4.68 8.82
N GLU A 329 21.34 -4.69 10.02
CA GLU A 329 22.16 -3.58 10.52
C GLU A 329 23.35 -3.27 9.60
N ARG A 330 24.02 -4.31 9.11
CA ARG A 330 25.13 -4.18 8.15
C ARG A 330 24.70 -3.39 6.90
N ASP A 331 23.52 -3.69 6.36
CA ASP A 331 23.02 -3.04 5.15
C ASP A 331 22.64 -1.59 5.45
N PHE A 332 21.98 -1.34 6.59
CA PHE A 332 21.69 -0.01 7.11
C PHE A 332 22.94 0.86 7.27
N GLN A 333 24.04 0.30 7.79
CA GLN A 333 25.28 1.03 8.00
C GLN A 333 26.00 1.34 6.68
N ARG A 334 25.96 0.41 5.72
CA ARG A 334 26.71 0.53 4.46
C ARG A 334 25.99 1.29 3.36
N ILE A 335 24.65 1.33 3.38
CA ILE A 335 23.88 1.95 2.30
C ILE A 335 24.25 3.44 2.14
N THR A 336 24.37 3.84 0.88
CA THR A 336 24.69 5.21 0.46
C THR A 336 23.57 5.81 -0.39
N ALA A 337 23.64 7.11 -0.66
CA ALA A 337 22.72 7.77 -1.58
C ALA A 337 22.80 7.18 -3.00
N ASP A 338 24.00 6.82 -3.47
CA ASP A 338 24.20 6.20 -4.78
C ASP A 338 23.61 4.79 -4.84
N ASP A 339 23.70 4.02 -3.76
CA ASP A 339 23.06 2.71 -3.68
C ASP A 339 21.53 2.83 -3.77
N LEU A 340 20.94 3.77 -3.03
CA LEU A 340 19.51 4.07 -3.13
C LEU A 340 19.16 4.47 -4.56
N LYS A 341 19.89 5.41 -5.15
CA LYS A 341 19.67 5.86 -6.52
C LYS A 341 19.71 4.71 -7.52
N SER A 342 20.72 3.84 -7.43
CA SER A 342 20.84 2.66 -8.30
C SER A 342 19.65 1.72 -8.12
N MET A 343 19.34 1.33 -6.88
CA MET A 343 18.29 0.35 -6.60
C MET A 343 16.90 0.86 -7.01
N PHE A 344 16.57 2.13 -6.77
CA PHE A 344 15.32 2.72 -7.22
C PHE A 344 15.25 2.81 -8.75
N ASN A 345 16.33 3.22 -9.44
CA ASN A 345 16.36 3.26 -10.90
C ASN A 345 16.22 1.88 -11.57
N GLU A 346 16.69 0.81 -10.91
CA GLU A 346 16.50 -0.56 -11.38
C GLU A 346 15.03 -1.02 -11.33
N VAL A 347 14.27 -0.57 -10.33
CA VAL A 347 12.89 -1.03 -10.12
C VAL A 347 11.83 -0.08 -10.70
N SER A 348 12.09 1.22 -10.73
CA SER A 348 11.22 2.23 -11.32
C SER A 348 11.12 2.06 -12.83
N ALA A 349 9.95 2.39 -13.40
CA ALA A 349 9.77 2.50 -14.84
C ALA A 349 10.82 3.43 -15.46
N THR A 350 11.09 3.29 -16.76
CA THR A 350 11.99 4.22 -17.47
C THR A 350 11.27 5.54 -17.76
N PRO A 351 12.01 6.63 -18.02
CA PRO A 351 11.39 7.90 -18.45
C PRO A 351 10.47 7.71 -19.66
N GLU A 352 10.87 6.91 -20.64
CA GLU A 352 10.08 6.64 -21.86
C GLU A 352 8.77 5.92 -21.54
N VAL A 353 8.77 5.02 -20.55
CA VAL A 353 7.54 4.36 -20.11
C VAL A 353 6.62 5.38 -19.43
N LEU A 354 7.14 6.24 -18.55
CA LEU A 354 6.34 7.28 -17.90
C LEU A 354 5.69 8.21 -18.93
N ASP A 355 6.45 8.70 -19.91
CA ASP A 355 5.94 9.60 -20.94
C ASP A 355 4.85 8.92 -21.78
N ARG A 356 5.10 7.71 -22.29
CA ARG A 356 4.12 6.97 -23.09
C ARG A 356 2.84 6.64 -22.32
N VAL A 357 2.95 6.28 -21.03
CA VAL A 357 1.79 6.04 -20.18
C VAL A 357 0.98 7.32 -20.00
N THR A 358 1.68 8.44 -19.78
CA THR A 358 1.04 9.74 -19.57
C THR A 358 0.32 10.21 -20.83
N GLU A 359 0.98 10.12 -22.00
CA GLU A 359 0.39 10.45 -23.30
C GLU A 359 -0.84 9.59 -23.59
N ASN A 360 -0.72 8.27 -23.48
CA ASN A 360 -1.83 7.35 -23.74
C ASN A 360 -3.01 7.52 -22.76
N ALA A 361 -2.75 7.97 -21.53
CA ALA A 361 -3.80 8.20 -20.53
C ALA A 361 -4.58 9.50 -20.79
N VAL A 362 -3.92 10.54 -21.31
CA VAL A 362 -4.53 11.85 -21.59
C VAL A 362 -5.26 11.86 -22.93
N GLY A 363 -4.75 11.13 -23.93
CA GLY A 363 -5.36 11.00 -25.26
C GLY A 363 -4.53 11.63 -26.35
#